data_AF-A0A6B3UFE2-F1
#
_entry.id   AF-A0A6B3UFE2-F1
#
_cell.length_a   1.000
_cell.length_b   1.000
_cell.length_c   1.000
_cell.angle_alpha   90.00
_cell.angle_beta   90.00
_cell.angle_gamma   90.00
#
_symmetry.space_group_name_H-M   'P 1'
#
loop_
_entity.id
_entity.type
_entity.pdbx_description
1 polymer ?
#
loop_
_entity_poly.entity_id
_entity_poly.type
_entity_poly.pdbx_seq_one_letter_code
_entity_poly.pdbx_strand_id
1 'polypeptide(L)'
;MVEREFEAGLERMFAQAPVYPDAEMFSDRVLAKLDRSWRWRRLGIGAAGAVGGVIAISQTLGSNLTLHMQQSLANSFRTVDAAVDGAVSQTESLVGLSTSAGMFWAVSAMMVIAAGAAALRLFEEV
;
A
#
# COMPACT_ATOMS: atom_id res chain seq x y z
N MET A 1 -7.07 46.31 -45.85
CA MET A 1 -8.27 45.63 -45.32
C MET A 1 -8.29 44.16 -45.73
N VAL A 2 -7.95 43.83 -46.97
CA VAL A 2 -7.84 42.46 -47.51
C VAL A 2 -6.96 41.50 -46.67
N GLU A 3 -5.83 41.98 -46.14
CA GLU A 3 -4.92 41.14 -45.33
C GLU A 3 -5.60 40.54 -44.08
N ARG A 4 -6.41 41.34 -43.36
CA ARG A 4 -7.07 40.88 -42.14
C ARG A 4 -8.18 39.86 -42.40
N GLU A 5 -8.84 39.94 -43.55
CA GLU A 5 -9.87 38.97 -43.94
C GLU A 5 -9.25 37.62 -44.33
N PHE A 6 -8.08 37.66 -44.98
CA PHE A 6 -7.31 36.46 -45.29
C PHE A 6 -6.79 35.77 -44.01
N GLU A 7 -6.22 36.55 -43.09
CA GLU A 7 -5.74 36.08 -41.79
C GLU A 7 -6.88 35.47 -40.95
N ALA A 8 -8.03 36.15 -40.86
CA ALA A 8 -9.20 35.64 -40.14
C ALA A 8 -9.78 34.37 -40.79
N GLY A 9 -9.71 34.26 -42.12
CA GLY A 9 -10.10 33.07 -42.86
C GLY A 9 -9.19 31.87 -42.58
N LEU A 10 -7.87 32.09 -42.58
CA LEU A 10 -6.87 31.09 -42.22
C LEU A 10 -7.04 30.63 -40.77
N GLU A 11 -7.17 31.57 -39.85
CA GLU A 11 -7.33 31.26 -38.43
C GLU A 11 -8.57 30.42 -38.19
N ARG A 12 -9.68 30.69 -38.88
CA ARG A 12 -10.89 29.87 -38.78
C ARG A 12 -10.74 28.48 -39.40
N MET A 13 -9.92 28.34 -40.44
CA MET A 13 -9.65 27.07 -41.11
C MET A 13 -8.73 26.16 -40.28
N PHE A 14 -7.83 26.74 -39.49
CA PHE A 14 -6.93 26.02 -38.58
C PHE A 14 -7.43 25.97 -37.12
N ALA A 15 -8.46 26.73 -36.76
CA ALA A 15 -9.06 26.72 -35.42
C ALA A 15 -9.77 25.40 -35.09
N GLN A 16 -10.16 24.62 -36.11
CA GLN A 16 -10.73 23.28 -35.91
C GLN A 16 -9.63 22.24 -36.10
N ALA A 17 -9.45 21.40 -35.08
CA ALA A 17 -8.59 20.23 -35.19
C ALA A 17 -9.08 19.35 -36.35
N PRO A 18 -8.20 18.94 -37.29
CA PRO A 18 -8.59 18.05 -38.37
C PRO A 18 -9.20 16.77 -37.81
N VAL A 19 -10.39 16.40 -38.30
CA VAL A 19 -11.04 15.14 -37.93
C VAL A 19 -10.32 14.01 -38.67
N TYR A 20 -9.50 13.26 -37.95
CA TYR A 20 -8.84 12.09 -38.48
C TYR A 20 -9.80 10.89 -38.46
N PRO A 21 -9.91 10.12 -39.56
CA PRO A 21 -10.82 8.97 -39.63
C PRO A 21 -10.44 7.85 -38.66
N ASP A 22 -9.20 7.82 -38.17
CA ASP A 22 -8.68 6.85 -37.20
C ASP A 22 -8.52 7.43 -35.79
N ALA A 23 -9.08 8.63 -35.51
CA ALA A 23 -8.92 9.32 -34.24
C ALA A 23 -9.34 8.46 -33.03
N GLU A 24 -10.47 7.75 -33.13
CA GLU A 24 -10.95 6.85 -32.06
C GLU A 24 -10.00 5.67 -31.82
N MET A 25 -9.52 5.06 -32.91
CA MET A 25 -8.57 3.93 -32.81
C MET A 25 -7.22 4.39 -32.24
N PHE A 26 -6.79 5.61 -32.55
CA PHE A 26 -5.60 6.21 -31.96
C PHE A 26 -5.79 6.48 -30.46
N SER A 27 -6.93 7.07 -30.07
CA SER A 27 -7.20 7.35 -28.65
C SER A 27 -7.23 6.07 -27.82
N ASP A 28 -7.87 5.01 -28.30
CA ASP A 28 -7.97 3.73 -27.59
C ASP A 28 -6.59 3.12 -27.36
N ARG A 29 -5.71 3.15 -28.38
CA ARG A 29 -4.33 2.64 -28.25
C ARG A 29 -3.51 3.46 -27.25
N VAL A 30 -3.67 4.78 -27.25
CA VAL A 30 -2.96 5.66 -26.32
C VAL A 30 -3.42 5.41 -24.89
N LEU A 31 -4.74 5.34 -24.67
CA LEU A 31 -5.33 5.05 -23.36
C LEU A 31 -4.88 3.68 -22.84
N ALA A 32 -4.91 2.64 -23.67
CA ALA A 32 -4.45 1.30 -23.28
C ALA A 32 -2.97 1.26 -22.88
N LYS A 33 -2.10 2.00 -23.59
CA LYS A 33 -0.68 2.11 -23.22
C LYS A 33 -0.49 2.89 -21.93
N LEU A 34 -1.23 3.99 -21.76
CA LEU A 34 -1.12 4.85 -20.59
C LEU A 34 -1.54 4.10 -19.33
N ASP A 35 -2.67 3.40 -19.38
CA ASP A 35 -3.20 2.62 -18.26
C ASP A 35 -2.23 1.50 -17.85
N ARG A 36 -1.68 0.77 -18.82
CA ARG A 36 -0.65 -0.25 -18.56
C ARG A 36 0.56 0.34 -17.86
N SER A 37 1.07 1.49 -18.34
CA SER A 37 2.25 2.14 -17.74
C SER A 37 1.99 2.64 -16.31
N TRP A 38 0.78 3.15 -16.07
CA TRP A 38 0.34 3.65 -14.78
C TRP A 38 0.20 2.51 -13.76
N ARG A 39 -0.39 1.38 -14.19
CA ARG A 39 -0.56 0.17 -13.37
C ARG A 39 0.77 -0.36 -12.87
N TRP A 40 1.78 -0.48 -13.74
CA TRP A 40 3.12 -0.96 -13.33
C TRP A 40 3.81 -0.04 -12.33
N ARG A 41 3.71 1.28 -12.49
CA ARG A 41 4.28 2.23 -11.53
C ARG A 41 3.62 2.11 -10.16
N ARG A 42 2.28 2.02 -10.14
CA ARG A 42 1.53 1.90 -8.89
C ARG A 42 1.85 0.60 -8.15
N LEU A 43 2.00 -0.50 -8.89
CA LEU A 43 2.43 -1.79 -8.34
C LEU A 43 3.86 -1.74 -7.80
N GLY A 44 4.79 -1.15 -8.55
CA GLY A 44 6.17 -1.01 -8.11
C GLY A 44 6.29 -0.20 -6.81
N ILE A 45 5.60 0.94 -6.73
CA ILE A 45 5.59 1.79 -5.53
C ILE A 45 4.93 1.05 -4.35
N GLY A 46 3.80 0.37 -4.59
CA GLY A 46 3.12 -0.42 -3.56
C GLY A 46 3.99 -1.56 -3.02
N ALA A 47 4.62 -2.33 -3.90
CA ALA A 47 5.51 -3.43 -3.53
C ALA A 47 6.75 -2.93 -2.77
N ALA A 48 7.38 -1.85 -3.25
CA ALA A 48 8.52 -1.25 -2.58
C ALA A 48 8.16 -0.73 -1.18
N GLY A 49 6.99 -0.09 -1.03
CA GLY A 49 6.46 0.35 0.25
C GLY A 49 6.18 -0.81 1.21
N ALA A 50 5.59 -1.90 0.73
CA ALA A 50 5.34 -3.09 1.53
C ALA A 50 6.65 -3.74 2.02
N VAL A 51 7.63 -3.93 1.13
CA VAL A 51 8.94 -4.49 1.50
C VAL A 51 9.67 -3.57 2.48
N GLY A 52 9.71 -2.26 2.19
CA GLY A 52 10.32 -1.27 3.09
C GLY A 52 9.67 -1.24 4.47
N GLY A 53 8.34 -1.35 4.54
CA GLY A 53 7.59 -1.43 5.79
C GLY A 53 7.95 -2.66 6.63
N VAL A 54 8.02 -3.84 5.99
CA VAL A 54 8.42 -5.08 6.68
C VAL A 54 9.85 -4.99 7.24
N ILE A 55 10.79 -4.43 6.45
CA ILE A 55 12.18 -4.24 6.88
C ILE A 55 12.26 -3.26 8.05
N ALA A 56 11.55 -2.13 7.97
CA ALA A 56 11.54 -1.11 9.03
C ALA A 56 10.97 -1.65 10.35
N ILE A 57 9.87 -2.41 10.29
CA ILE A 57 9.31 -3.09 11.48
C ILE A 57 10.33 -4.06 12.07
N SER A 58 10.95 -4.89 11.23
CA SER A 58 11.92 -5.90 11.67
C SER A 58 13.15 -5.27 12.35
N GLN A 59 13.68 -4.17 11.80
CA GLN A 59 14.81 -3.45 12.39
C GLN A 59 14.43 -2.75 13.70
N THR A 60 13.22 -2.20 13.79
CA THR A 60 12.73 -1.54 15.00
C THR A 60 12.54 -2.54 16.13
N LEU A 61 11.96 -3.72 15.87
CA LEU A 61 11.83 -4.75 16.91
C LEU A 61 13.20 -5.33 17.29
N GLY A 62 14.06 -5.66 16.32
CA GLY A 62 15.37 -6.27 16.56
C GLY A 62 16.35 -5.40 17.36
N SER A 63 16.35 -4.09 17.13
CA SER A 63 17.20 -3.13 17.86
C SER A 63 16.75 -2.94 19.31
N ASN A 64 15.43 -2.88 19.56
CA ASN A 64 14.90 -2.83 20.91
C ASN A 64 15.17 -4.12 21.69
N LEU A 65 15.05 -5.29 21.05
CA LEU A 65 15.35 -6.58 21.68
C LEU A 65 16.82 -6.71 22.09
N THR A 66 17.76 -6.22 21.26
CA THR A 66 19.20 -6.32 21.56
C THR A 66 19.63 -5.39 22.70
N LEU A 67 19.08 -4.17 22.74
CA LEU A 67 19.29 -3.22 23.83
C LEU A 67 18.73 -3.73 25.16
N HIS A 68 17.52 -4.33 25.15
CA HIS A 68 16.92 -4.89 26.35
C HIS A 68 17.63 -6.18 26.81
N MET A 69 18.16 -7.00 25.90
CA MET A 69 18.93 -8.20 26.25
C MET A 69 20.24 -7.85 26.95
N GLN A 70 21.01 -6.86 26.46
CA GLN A 70 22.27 -6.45 27.11
C GLN A 70 22.06 -5.91 28.53
N GLN A 71 20.94 -5.25 28.79
CA GLN A 71 20.59 -4.73 30.12
C GLN A 71 20.00 -5.81 31.05
N SER A 72 19.33 -6.83 30.50
CA SER A 72 18.69 -7.92 31.24
C SER A 72 19.66 -9.05 31.62
N LEU A 73 20.69 -9.32 30.80
CA LEU A 73 21.65 -10.41 31.04
C LEU A 73 22.48 -10.27 32.33
N ALA A 74 22.60 -9.07 32.90
CA ALA A 74 23.29 -8.86 34.17
C ALA A 74 22.50 -9.37 35.40
N ASN A 75 21.17 -9.56 35.30
CA ASN A 75 20.30 -9.85 36.46
C ASN A 75 19.35 -11.06 36.29
N SER A 76 19.34 -11.76 35.16
CA SER A 76 18.17 -12.55 34.73
C SER A 76 18.18 -14.08 34.94
N PHE A 77 19.15 -14.70 35.60
CA PHE A 77 19.08 -16.15 35.80
C PHE A 77 18.03 -16.62 36.84
N ARG A 78 17.36 -15.72 37.57
CA ARG A 78 16.31 -16.10 38.54
C ARG A 78 14.94 -15.46 38.29
N THR A 79 14.87 -14.40 37.51
CA THR A 79 13.63 -13.66 37.23
C THR A 79 12.91 -14.14 35.97
N VAL A 80 13.58 -14.86 35.08
CA VAL A 80 12.97 -15.38 33.85
C VAL A 80 11.99 -16.51 34.13
N ASP A 81 12.30 -17.46 35.03
CA ASP A 81 11.33 -18.51 35.42
C ASP A 81 10.08 -17.93 36.08
N ALA A 82 10.24 -16.94 36.97
CA ALA A 82 9.11 -16.27 37.62
C ALA A 82 8.29 -15.39 36.65
N ALA A 83 8.94 -14.80 35.64
CA ALA A 83 8.25 -14.00 34.62
C ALA A 83 7.53 -14.88 33.60
N VAL A 84 8.08 -16.05 33.27
CA VAL A 84 7.44 -17.02 32.37
C VAL A 84 6.22 -17.64 33.06
N ASP A 85 6.33 -18.08 34.32
CA ASP A 85 5.17 -18.58 35.09
C ASP A 85 4.11 -17.49 35.32
N GLY A 86 4.54 -16.24 35.52
CA GLY A 86 3.65 -15.08 35.61
C GLY A 86 2.95 -14.72 34.29
N ALA A 87 3.62 -14.93 33.15
CA ALA A 87 3.07 -14.66 31.82
C ALA A 87 2.10 -15.75 31.36
N VAL A 88 2.37 -17.02 31.72
CA VAL A 88 1.48 -18.16 31.43
C VAL A 88 0.18 -18.07 32.26
N SER A 89 0.28 -17.72 33.54
CA SER A 89 -0.90 -17.52 34.39
C SER A 89 -1.71 -16.27 34.01
N GLN A 90 -1.06 -15.18 33.57
CA GLN A 90 -1.76 -14.01 33.02
C GLN A 90 -2.47 -14.32 31.69
N THR A 91 -1.86 -15.13 30.81
CA THR A 91 -2.52 -15.52 29.55
C THR A 91 -3.76 -16.38 29.80
N GLU A 92 -3.74 -17.28 30.78
CA GLU A 92 -4.94 -18.04 31.18
C GLU A 92 -6.05 -17.14 31.73
N SER A 93 -5.71 -16.12 32.54
CA SER A 93 -6.69 -15.15 33.05
C SER A 93 -7.25 -14.20 31.98
N LEU A 94 -6.46 -13.91 30.93
CA LEU A 94 -6.86 -13.05 29.81
C LEU A 94 -7.72 -13.78 28.77
N VAL A 95 -7.59 -15.11 28.66
CA VAL A 95 -8.48 -15.94 27.84
C VAL A 95 -9.90 -15.96 28.42
N GLY A 96 -10.04 -15.87 29.74
CA GLY A 96 -11.33 -15.75 30.44
C GLY A 96 -12.05 -14.39 30.30
N LEU A 97 -11.35 -13.33 29.86
CA LEU A 97 -11.88 -11.96 29.69
C LEU A 97 -11.83 -11.49 28.21
N SER A 98 -11.64 -12.41 27.27
CA SER A 98 -11.12 -12.20 25.90
C SER A 98 -12.04 -11.52 24.87
N THR A 99 -13.16 -10.90 25.24
CA THR A 99 -14.06 -10.30 24.23
C THR A 99 -13.48 -9.05 23.55
N SER A 100 -12.55 -8.28 24.15
CA SER A 100 -12.06 -7.02 23.55
C SER A 100 -10.64 -7.09 22.94
N ALA A 101 -9.70 -7.78 23.58
CA ALA A 101 -8.31 -7.86 23.08
C ALA A 101 -8.16 -8.82 21.89
N GLY A 102 -8.92 -9.93 21.88
CA GLY A 102 -9.00 -10.83 20.73
C GLY A 102 -9.66 -10.15 19.53
N MET A 103 -10.62 -9.24 19.78
CA MET A 103 -11.31 -8.50 18.73
C MET A 103 -10.41 -7.50 18.01
N PHE A 104 -9.46 -6.86 18.70
CA PHE A 104 -8.48 -5.98 18.06
C PHE A 104 -7.58 -6.74 17.08
N TRP A 105 -7.03 -7.89 17.49
CA TRP A 105 -6.21 -8.73 16.61
C TRP A 105 -7.01 -9.36 15.47
N ALA A 106 -8.26 -9.77 15.75
CA ALA A 106 -9.17 -10.29 14.72
C ALA A 106 -9.53 -9.21 13.68
N VAL A 107 -9.85 -7.99 14.11
CA VAL A 107 -10.16 -6.86 13.22
C VAL A 107 -8.94 -6.45 12.41
N SER A 108 -7.75 -6.41 13.03
CA SER A 108 -6.47 -6.18 12.34
C SER A 108 -6.23 -7.21 11.24
N ALA A 109 -6.38 -8.51 11.54
CA ALA A 109 -6.23 -9.58 10.56
C ALA A 109 -7.26 -9.45 9.42
N MET A 110 -8.51 -9.13 9.75
CA MET A 110 -9.57 -8.96 8.76
C MET A 110 -9.31 -7.75 7.86
N MET A 111 -8.73 -6.67 8.38
CA MET A 111 -8.39 -5.47 7.61
C MET A 111 -7.25 -5.75 6.61
N VAL A 112 -6.25 -6.54 7.01
CA VAL A 112 -5.16 -6.97 6.12
C VAL A 112 -5.69 -7.88 5.02
N ILE A 113 -6.57 -8.83 5.35
CA ILE A 113 -7.20 -9.73 4.38
C ILE A 113 -8.10 -8.93 3.41
N ALA A 114 -8.90 -7.99 3.92
CA ALA A 114 -9.75 -7.12 3.11
C ALA A 114 -8.94 -6.22 2.17
N ALA A 115 -7.81 -5.66 2.65
CA ALA A 115 -6.90 -4.88 1.81
C ALA A 115 -6.27 -5.75 0.70
N GLY A 116 -5.90 -6.99 1.02
CA GLY A 116 -5.43 -7.98 0.04
C GLY A 116 -6.50 -8.34 -1.00
N ALA A 117 -7.74 -8.58 -0.57
CA ALA A 117 -8.86 -8.89 -1.47
C ALA A 117 -9.26 -7.69 -2.35
N ALA A 118 -9.24 -6.46 -1.82
CA ALA A 118 -9.47 -5.26 -2.60
C ALA A 118 -8.38 -5.04 -3.65
N ALA A 119 -7.11 -5.33 -3.31
CA ALA A 119 -6.03 -5.31 -4.28
C ALA A 119 -6.24 -6.37 -5.39
N LEU A 120 -6.68 -7.58 -5.04
CA LEU A 120 -7.02 -8.65 -6.00
C LEU A 120 -8.17 -8.25 -6.94
N ARG A 121 -9.24 -7.65 -6.42
CA ARG A 121 -10.36 -7.14 -7.24
C ARG A 121 -9.94 -6.07 -8.24
N LEU A 122 -9.03 -5.19 -7.86
CA LEU A 122 -8.45 -4.16 -8.74
C LEU A 122 -7.64 -4.75 -9.92
N PHE A 123 -7.19 -6.00 -9.82
CA PHE A 123 -6.59 -6.72 -10.95
C PHE A 123 -7.63 -7.43 -11.82
N GLU A 124 -8.78 -7.80 -11.26
CA GLU A 124 -9.88 -8.43 -12.00
C GLU A 124 -10.68 -7.43 -12.85
N GLU A 125 -10.81 -6.18 -12.39
CA GLU A 125 -11.50 -5.11 -13.12
C GLU A 125 -10.67 -4.48 -14.27
N VAL A 126 -9.43 -4.94 -14.50
CA VAL A 126 -8.53 -4.45 -15.57
C VAL A 126 -7.97 -5.56 -16.45
#